data_AF-A0A969FDS7-F1
#
_entry.id   AF-A0A969FDS7-F1
#
_cell.length_a   1.000
_cell.length_b   1.000
_cell.length_c   1.000
_cell.angle_alpha   90.00
_cell.angle_beta   90.00
_cell.angle_gamma   90.00
#
_symmetry.space_group_name_H-M   'P 1'
#
loop_
_entity.id
_entity.type
_entity.pdbx_description
1 polymer ?
#
loop_
_entity_poly.entity_id
_entity_poly.type
_entity_poly.pdbx_seq_one_letter_code
_entity_poly.pdbx_strand_id
1 'polypeptide(L)' 'MNQAELAVLGIDVSKAKLHLALQVDGQCRLKRKVVMNTSAGYEELSQWLERQGVKQGRC' A
#
# COMPACT_ATOMS: atom_id res chain seq x y z
N MET A 1 9.82 -4.93 -21.99
CA MET A 1 8.39 -4.88 -21.65
C MET A 1 8.27 -4.47 -20.19
N ASN A 2 7.98 -3.19 -19.91
CA ASN A 2 7.71 -2.73 -18.55
C ASN A 2 6.22 -2.93 -18.30
N GLN A 3 5.81 -4.11 -17.83
CA GLN A 3 4.49 -4.25 -17.25
C GLN A 3 4.50 -3.49 -15.93
N ALA A 4 3.69 -2.44 -15.82
CA ALA A 4 3.33 -1.91 -14.51
C ALA A 4 2.56 -3.04 -13.82
N GLU A 5 3.17 -3.66 -12.80
CA GLU A 5 2.49 -4.69 -12.02
C GLU A 5 1.19 -4.09 -11.49
N LEU A 6 0.05 -4.66 -11.90
CA LEU A 6 -1.25 -4.23 -11.41
C LEU A 6 -1.27 -4.48 -9.90
N ALA A 7 -1.46 -3.43 -9.12
CA ALA A 7 -1.50 -3.50 -7.66
C ALA A 7 -2.83 -2.96 -7.16
N VAL A 8 -3.49 -3.73 -6.29
CA VAL A 8 -4.73 -3.34 -5.62
C VAL A 8 -4.44 -3.17 -4.14
N LEU A 9 -4.76 -1.98 -3.62
CA LEU A 9 -4.64 -1.66 -2.20
C LEU A 9 -6.04 -1.53 -1.59
N GLY A 10 -6.37 -2.42 -0.66
CA GLY A 10 -7.51 -2.26 0.25
C GLY A 10 -7.09 -1.49 1.50
N ILE A 11 -7.91 -0.52 1.90
CA ILE A 11 -7.70 0.28 3.12
C ILE A 11 -8.97 0.22 3.96
N ASP A 12 -8.83 -0.26 5.19
CA ASP A 12 -9.85 -0.15 6.23
C ASP A 12 -9.45 0.96 7.22
N VAL A 13 -10.32 1.96 7.35
CA VAL A 13 -10.02 3.22 8.04
C VAL A 13 -10.72 3.24 9.39
N SER A 14 -9.92 3.31 10.46
CA SER A 14 -10.39 3.59 11.81
C SER A 14 -10.00 5.02 12.23
N LYS A 15 -10.51 5.48 13.38
CA LYS A 15 -10.16 6.82 13.90
C LYS A 15 -8.64 7.03 14.02
N ALA A 16 -7.91 6.03 14.52
CA ALA A 16 -6.48 6.18 14.84
C ALA A 16 -5.54 5.41 13.91
N LYS A 17 -6.05 4.45 13.12
CA LYS A 17 -5.23 3.51 12.35
C LYS A 17 -5.81 3.25 10.97
N LEU A 18 -4.92 2.96 10.02
CA LEU A 18 -5.23 2.44 8.71
C LEU A 18 -4.78 0.97 8.64
N HIS A 19 -5.72 0.07 8.38
CA HIS A 19 -5.46 -1.33 8.12
C HIS A 19 -5.32 -1.53 6.62
N LEU A 20 -4.19 -2.07 6.18
CA LEU A 20 -3.81 -2.12 4.78
C LEU A 20 -3.69 -3.57 4.31
N ALA A 21 -4.21 -3.82 3.12
CA ALA A 21 -4.10 -5.09 2.40
C ALA A 21 -3.68 -4.82 0.97
N LEU A 22 -2.47 -5.24 0.59
CA LEU A 22 -1.93 -5.06 -0.76
C LEU A 22 -1.88 -6.41 -1.47
N GLN A 23 -2.49 -6.45 -2.66
CA GLN A 23 -2.35 -7.53 -3.61
C GLN A 23 -1.58 -7.00 -4.84
N VAL A 24 -0.44 -7.61 -5.14
CA VAL A 24 0.35 -7.31 -6.33
C VAL A 24 0.15 -8.46 -7.32
N ASP A 25 -0.14 -8.13 -8.57
CA ASP A 25 -0.30 -9.13 -9.63
C ASP A 25 0.97 -9.99 -9.75
N GLY A 26 0.79 -11.27 -10.05
CA GLY A 26 1.88 -12.26 -10.05
C GLY A 26 2.38 -12.69 -8.66
N GLN A 27 1.94 -12.07 -7.56
CA GLN A 27 2.27 -12.50 -6.19
C GLN A 27 1.11 -13.26 -5.55
N CYS A 28 1.29 -14.54 -5.22
CA CYS A 28 0.24 -15.35 -4.59
C CYS A 28 -0.11 -14.94 -3.14
N ARG A 29 0.67 -14.04 -2.51
CA ARG A 29 0.51 -13.69 -1.09
C ARG A 29 0.08 -12.23 -0.92
N LEU A 30 -1.03 -12.06 -0.21
CA LEU A 30 -1.50 -10.76 0.25
C LEU A 30 -0.54 -10.19 1.31
N LYS A 31 -0.12 -8.95 1.14
CA LYS A 31 0.72 -8.22 2.10
C LYS A 31 -0.16 -7.37 3.00
N ARG A 32 0.13 -7.36 4.31
CA ARG A 32 -0.65 -6.62 5.31
C ARG A 32 0.24 -5.68 6.10
N LYS A 33 -0.30 -4.52 6.44
CA LYS A 33 0.39 -3.48 7.22
C LYS A 33 -0.66 -2.70 8.01
N VAL A 34 -0.29 -2.21 9.18
CA VAL A 34 -1.10 -1.24 9.92
C VAL A 34 -0.22 -0.01 10.14
N VAL A 35 -0.76 1.16 9.84
CA VAL A 35 -0.11 2.46 10.10
C VAL A 35 -1.06 3.35 10.88
N MET A 36 -0.53 4.41 11.48
CA MET A 36 -1.37 5.42 12.14
C MET A 36 -2.13 6.25 11.12
N ASN A 37 -3.34 6.68 11.46
CA ASN A 37 -4.12 7.63 10.64
C ASN A 37 -3.63 9.06 10.93
N THR A 38 -2.38 9.34 10.57
CA THR A 38 -1.70 10.63 10.72
C THR A 38 -0.84 10.88 9.49
N SER A 39 -0.38 12.13 9.29
CA SER A 39 0.51 12.45 8.17
C SER A 39 1.80 11.62 8.18
N ALA A 40 2.37 11.37 9.37
CA ALA A 40 3.53 10.49 9.52
C ALA A 40 3.21 9.04 9.13
N GLY A 41 2.02 8.55 9.47
CA GLY A 41 1.57 7.21 9.06
C GLY A 41 1.31 7.09 7.55
N TYR A 42 0.90 8.17 6.88
CA TYR A 42 0.84 8.23 5.43
C TYR A 42 2.23 8.14 4.78
N GLU A 43 3.21 8.80 5.36
CA GLU A 43 4.61 8.75 4.89
C GLU A 43 5.18 7.33 5.05
N GLU A 44 4.88 6.67 6.18
CA GLU A 44 5.21 5.26 6.40
C GLU A 44 4.52 4.33 5.39
N LEU A 45 3.23 4.55 5.11
CA LEU A 45 2.49 3.82 4.07
C LEU A 45 3.16 3.99 2.70
N SER A 46 3.56 5.22 2.35
CA SER A 46 4.19 5.52 1.07
C SER A 46 5.51 4.76 0.90
N GLN A 47 6.38 4.82 1.90
CA GLN A 47 7.64 4.06 1.92
C GLN A 47 7.40 2.54 1.93
N TRP A 48 6.33 2.08 2.56
CA TRP A 48 5.97 0.67 2.56
C TRP A 48 5.55 0.20 1.16
N LEU A 49 4.73 0.98 0.43
CA LEU A 49 4.31 0.69 -0.94
C LEU A 49 5.48 0.69 -1.92
N GLU A 50 6.38 1.67 -1.84
CA GLU A 50 7.58 1.74 -2.67
C GLU A 50 8.46 0.50 -2.52
N ARG A 51 8.65 0.02 -1.28
CA ARG A 51 9.36 -1.24 -1.00
C ARG A 51 8.67 -2.47 -1.58
N GLN A 52 7.39 -2.39 -1.91
CA GLN A 52 6.67 -3.47 -2.59
C GLN A 52 6.73 -3.35 -4.12
N GLY A 53 7.44 -2.36 -4.66
CA GLY A 53 7.50 -2.09 -6.10
C GLY A 53 6.31 -1.27 -6.62
N VAL A 54 5.42 -0.82 -5.74
CA VAL A 54 4.21 -0.08 -6.11
C VAL A 54 4.51 1.42 -6.12
N LYS A 55 4.42 2.04 -7.30
CA LYS A 55 4.55 3.49 -7.45
C LYS A 55 3.18 4.14 -7.30
N GLN A 56 3.11 5.20 -6.51
CA GLN A 56 1.93 6.06 -6.48
C GLN A 56 1.86 6.82 -7.81
N GLY A 57 0.74 6.72 -8.52
CA GLY A 57 0.46 7.58 -9.67
C GLY A 57 0.25 9.00 -9.18
N ARG A 58 0.86 9.99 -9.83
CA ARG A 58 0.40 11.38 -9.68
C ARG A 58 -0.95 11.51 -10.38
N CYS A 59 -1.95 11.96 -9.63
CA CYS A 59 -3.13 12.60 -10.21
C CYS A 59 -2.80 14.02 -10.69
#